data_AF-A0A1Y1ZCC4-F1
#
_entry.id   AF-A0A1Y1ZCC4-F1
#
_cell.length_a   1.000
_cell.length_b   1.000
_cell.length_c   1.000
_cell.angle_alpha   90.00
_cell.angle_beta   90.00
_cell.angle_gamma   90.00
#
_symmetry.space_group_name_H-M   'P 1'
#
loop_
_entity.id
_entity.type
_entity.pdbx_description
1 polymer ?
#
loop_
_entity_poly.entity_id
_entity_poly.type
_entity_poly.pdbx_seq_one_letter_code
_entity_poly.pdbx_strand_id
1 'polypeptide(L)'
;ELIFLGTGTSSCVPVVSCLTDPEQACKTCISTLTPGNEKNVRRNTSLLVRFEHPDGRLRTVIIDCGKTFYESTIKYFVEYGLRQIDAIILTHGHADAILGLDDLRQWTLGGRVQSHIPIYLSSETLEVVEHAFPYLVDRTKATGGGDIPSLQFIEIEKNKPLNIEGLEFIPLEVHHGFKSKGEPLINLGFRFGEVSYVSDVSYIPPETRAQILGSQVFILDMLKPESHPSHYGVQEALEEARRIKAGVTLFTGFCHRLDH
;
A
#
# COMPACT_ATOMS: atom_id res chain seq x y z
N GLU A 1 -6.71 12.30 8.44
CA GLU A 1 -7.69 11.38 7.83
C GLU A 1 -6.96 10.21 7.18
N LEU A 2 -7.61 9.04 7.16
CA LEU A 2 -7.11 7.82 6.54
C LEU A 2 -8.11 7.40 5.47
N ILE A 3 -7.66 7.28 4.22
CA ILE A 3 -8.50 6.88 3.07
C ILE A 3 -7.88 5.63 2.46
N PHE A 4 -8.62 4.51 2.49
CA PHE A 4 -8.17 3.25 1.93
C PHE A 4 -8.37 3.26 0.42
N LEU A 5 -7.29 3.49 -0.33
CA LEU A 5 -7.31 3.45 -1.79
C LEU A 5 -7.55 2.02 -2.30
N GLY A 6 -7.18 1.02 -1.51
CA GLY A 6 -7.59 -0.37 -1.68
C GLY A 6 -7.36 -1.22 -0.44
N THR A 7 -8.04 -2.35 -0.37
CA THR A 7 -8.04 -3.28 0.78
C THR A 7 -7.94 -4.76 0.36
N GLY A 8 -7.68 -5.00 -0.92
CA GLY A 8 -7.64 -6.33 -1.52
C GLY A 8 -6.22 -6.84 -1.71
N THR A 9 -6.12 -8.12 -2.01
CA THR A 9 -4.84 -8.78 -2.32
C THR A 9 -4.22 -8.28 -3.62
N SER A 10 -3.04 -8.82 -3.93
CA SER A 10 -2.43 -8.73 -5.26
C SER A 10 -3.35 -9.10 -6.42
N SER A 11 -4.35 -9.97 -6.24
CA SER A 11 -5.30 -10.36 -7.30
C SER A 11 -6.57 -9.51 -7.34
N CYS A 12 -6.71 -8.54 -6.42
CA CYS A 12 -7.93 -7.76 -6.23
C CYS A 12 -9.16 -8.64 -5.88
N VAL A 13 -10.30 -7.99 -5.63
CA VAL A 13 -11.61 -8.64 -5.59
C VAL A 13 -12.57 -7.79 -6.44
N PRO A 14 -13.30 -8.39 -7.39
CA PRO A 14 -13.45 -9.83 -7.64
C PRO A 14 -12.22 -10.48 -8.31
N VAL A 15 -12.16 -11.81 -8.24
CA VAL A 15 -11.17 -12.61 -8.95
C VAL A 15 -11.79 -13.10 -10.26
N VAL A 16 -11.11 -12.82 -11.38
CA VAL A 16 -11.62 -13.14 -12.73
C VAL A 16 -11.96 -14.62 -12.86
N SER A 17 -11.04 -15.52 -12.50
CA SER A 17 -11.25 -16.97 -12.61
C SER A 17 -12.44 -17.45 -11.78
N CYS A 18 -12.77 -16.78 -10.68
CA CYS A 18 -13.91 -17.12 -9.85
C CYS A 18 -15.23 -16.66 -10.46
N LEU A 19 -15.27 -15.49 -11.11
CA LEU A 19 -16.48 -15.00 -11.78
C LEU A 19 -16.77 -15.72 -13.10
N THR A 20 -15.73 -16.20 -13.78
CA THR A 20 -15.87 -16.91 -15.06
C THR A 20 -15.99 -18.42 -14.90
N ASP A 21 -15.93 -18.94 -13.67
CA ASP A 21 -16.14 -20.36 -13.41
C ASP A 21 -17.59 -20.73 -13.78
N PRO A 22 -17.80 -21.68 -14.73
CA PRO A 22 -19.13 -22.03 -15.20
C PRO A 22 -19.94 -22.83 -14.17
N GLU A 23 -19.29 -23.41 -13.17
CA GLU A 23 -19.92 -24.27 -12.16
C GLU A 23 -20.08 -23.53 -10.84
N GLN A 24 -19.08 -22.77 -10.40
CA GLN A 24 -19.09 -22.16 -9.08
C GLN A 24 -18.34 -20.82 -8.97
N ALA A 25 -19.10 -19.75 -8.77
CA ALA A 25 -18.58 -18.47 -8.30
C ALA A 25 -18.82 -18.27 -6.78
N CYS A 26 -17.85 -17.68 -6.07
CA CYS A 26 -17.99 -17.44 -4.63
C CYS A 26 -18.91 -16.24 -4.35
N LYS A 27 -19.56 -16.24 -3.17
CA LYS A 27 -20.50 -15.19 -2.76
C LYS A 27 -19.87 -13.79 -2.79
N THR A 28 -18.63 -13.67 -2.31
CA THR A 28 -17.89 -12.40 -2.29
C THR A 28 -17.68 -11.83 -3.68
N CYS A 29 -17.27 -12.65 -4.66
CA CYS A 29 -17.10 -12.21 -6.03
C CYS A 29 -18.44 -11.88 -6.69
N ILE A 30 -19.46 -12.73 -6.52
CA ILE A 30 -20.81 -12.45 -7.05
C ILE A 30 -21.35 -11.13 -6.51
N SER A 31 -21.09 -10.82 -5.24
CA SER A 31 -21.60 -9.59 -4.62
C SER A 31 -21.05 -8.32 -5.27
N THR A 32 -19.85 -8.38 -5.89
CA THR A 32 -19.25 -7.23 -6.60
C THR A 32 -20.03 -6.81 -7.84
N LEU A 33 -20.86 -7.71 -8.38
CA LEU A 33 -21.72 -7.43 -9.52
C LEU A 33 -23.07 -6.83 -9.11
N THR A 34 -23.35 -6.72 -7.80
CA THR A 34 -24.61 -6.19 -7.28
C THR A 34 -24.49 -4.67 -7.09
N PRO A 35 -25.29 -3.85 -7.80
CA PRO A 35 -25.28 -2.40 -7.61
C PRO A 35 -25.50 -2.02 -6.13
N GLY A 36 -24.68 -1.10 -5.62
CA GLY A 36 -24.74 -0.66 -4.23
C GLY A 36 -23.96 -1.53 -3.23
N ASN A 37 -23.41 -2.67 -3.64
CA ASN A 37 -22.52 -3.49 -2.80
C ASN A 37 -21.05 -3.38 -3.22
N GLU A 38 -20.46 -2.20 -3.01
CA GLU A 38 -19.09 -1.91 -3.43
C GLU A 38 -18.01 -2.33 -2.43
N LYS A 39 -18.38 -2.74 -1.20
CA LYS A 39 -17.38 -3.10 -0.17
C LYS A 39 -16.45 -4.22 -0.64
N ASN A 40 -17.00 -5.20 -1.36
CA ASN A 40 -16.23 -6.32 -1.91
C ASN A 40 -15.52 -6.00 -3.22
N VAL A 41 -15.68 -4.81 -3.79
CA VAL A 41 -14.84 -4.32 -4.88
C VAL A 41 -13.54 -3.80 -4.28
N ARG A 42 -12.54 -4.67 -4.17
CA ARG A 42 -11.28 -4.40 -3.45
C ARG A 42 -10.13 -4.26 -4.44
N ARG A 43 -9.61 -3.04 -4.52
CA ARG A 43 -8.37 -2.69 -5.23
C ARG A 43 -7.14 -3.14 -4.42
N ASN A 44 -5.94 -3.13 -5.01
CA ASN A 44 -4.71 -3.48 -4.29
C ASN A 44 -4.54 -2.59 -3.05
N THR A 45 -4.08 -3.20 -1.97
CA THR A 45 -3.79 -2.54 -0.70
C THR A 45 -2.99 -1.25 -0.92
N SER A 46 -3.56 -0.13 -0.44
CA SER A 46 -2.93 1.18 -0.49
C SER A 46 -3.67 2.12 0.45
N LEU A 47 -2.94 2.99 1.15
CA LEU A 47 -3.47 3.91 2.14
C LEU A 47 -3.07 5.34 1.81
N LEU A 48 -4.04 6.25 1.79
CA LEU A 48 -3.79 7.69 1.71
C LEU A 48 -3.96 8.29 3.11
N VAL A 49 -2.93 9.00 3.55
CA VAL A 49 -2.86 9.74 4.81
C VAL A 49 -2.95 11.22 4.50
N ARG A 50 -4.01 11.87 5.00
CA ARG A 50 -4.21 13.32 4.85
C ARG A 50 -4.11 14.03 6.19
N PHE A 51 -3.28 15.07 6.30
CA PHE A 51 -3.03 15.74 7.58
C PHE A 51 -2.77 17.24 7.40
N GLU A 52 -3.02 18.02 8.45
CA GLU A 52 -2.77 19.46 8.46
C GLU A 52 -1.28 19.73 8.58
N HIS A 53 -0.78 20.66 7.76
CA HIS A 53 0.57 21.17 7.84
C HIS A 53 0.59 22.58 8.44
N PRO A 54 1.67 22.99 9.15
CA PRO A 54 1.77 24.32 9.75
C PRO A 54 1.60 25.51 8.78
N ASP A 55 1.76 25.29 7.47
CA ASP A 55 1.51 26.31 6.45
C ASP A 55 0.03 26.48 6.07
N GLY A 56 -0.88 25.75 6.72
CA GLY A 56 -2.33 25.85 6.54
C GLY A 56 -2.89 25.02 5.39
N ARG A 57 -2.07 24.21 4.70
CA ARG A 57 -2.52 23.28 3.65
C ARG A 57 -2.58 21.85 4.17
N LEU A 58 -3.56 21.08 3.70
CA LEU A 58 -3.57 19.64 3.88
C LEU A 58 -2.48 18.98 3.02
N ARG A 59 -1.75 18.04 3.61
CA ARG A 59 -0.78 17.18 2.93
C ARG A 59 -1.35 15.82 2.66
N THR A 60 -0.98 15.24 1.53
CA THR A 60 -1.44 13.95 1.03
C THR A 60 -0.22 13.06 0.83
N VAL A 61 -0.08 12.06 1.69
CA VAL A 61 0.94 11.02 1.58
C VAL A 61 0.26 9.69 1.26
N ILE A 62 0.75 8.96 0.27
CA ILE A 62 0.21 7.66 -0.12
C ILE A 62 1.21 6.57 0.25
N ILE A 63 0.72 5.48 0.81
CA ILE A 63 1.47 4.25 1.04
C ILE A 63 1.03 3.23 -0.02
N ASP A 64 1.99 2.80 -0.82
CA ASP A 64 1.88 1.93 -1.99
C ASP A 64 1.10 2.49 -3.18
N CYS A 65 1.60 2.19 -4.38
CA CYS A 65 1.11 2.64 -5.68
C CYS A 65 1.00 1.43 -6.64
N GLY A 66 0.08 0.51 -6.34
CA GLY A 66 -0.14 -0.71 -7.12
C GLY A 66 -0.78 -0.52 -8.48
N LYS A 67 -0.97 -1.61 -9.23
CA LYS A 67 -1.63 -1.61 -10.57
C LYS A 67 -3.05 -1.05 -10.58
N THR A 68 -3.75 -1.00 -9.44
CA THR A 68 -5.09 -0.39 -9.35
C THR A 68 -5.06 1.08 -8.97
N PHE A 69 -3.88 1.70 -8.85
CA PHE A 69 -3.71 3.09 -8.40
C PHE A 69 -4.50 4.08 -9.26
N TYR A 70 -4.41 3.96 -10.59
CA TYR A 70 -5.18 4.83 -11.49
C TYR A 70 -6.68 4.80 -11.18
N GLU A 71 -7.28 3.61 -11.06
CA GLU A 71 -8.70 3.49 -10.74
C GLU A 71 -9.05 3.99 -9.33
N SER A 72 -8.18 3.72 -8.35
CA SER A 72 -8.34 4.22 -6.98
C SER A 72 -8.34 5.74 -6.94
N THR A 73 -7.41 6.38 -7.65
CA THR A 73 -7.29 7.84 -7.64
C THR A 73 -8.43 8.51 -8.39
N ILE A 74 -8.87 7.99 -9.54
CA ILE A 74 -10.05 8.52 -10.24
C ILE A 74 -11.28 8.54 -9.33
N LYS A 75 -11.50 7.48 -8.54
CA LYS A 75 -12.61 7.44 -7.59
C LYS A 75 -12.40 8.43 -6.44
N TYR A 76 -11.33 8.21 -5.66
CA TYR A 76 -11.21 8.86 -4.35
C TYR A 76 -10.66 10.28 -4.43
N PHE A 77 -9.88 10.66 -5.44
CA PHE A 77 -9.43 12.04 -5.56
C PHE A 77 -10.59 12.97 -5.92
N VAL A 78 -11.51 12.50 -6.75
CA VAL A 78 -12.72 13.26 -7.09
C VAL A 78 -13.65 13.35 -5.87
N GLU A 79 -13.92 12.21 -5.22
CA GLU A 79 -14.83 12.14 -4.06
C GLU A 79 -14.37 13.02 -2.89
N TYR A 80 -13.07 13.01 -2.58
CA TYR A 80 -12.52 13.73 -1.42
C TYR A 80 -11.84 15.06 -1.77
N GLY A 81 -11.95 15.52 -3.03
CA GLY A 81 -11.37 16.79 -3.48
C GLY A 81 -9.84 16.84 -3.38
N LEU A 82 -9.17 15.71 -3.60
CA LEU A 82 -7.71 15.60 -3.56
C LEU A 82 -7.10 16.08 -4.88
N ARG A 83 -5.91 16.65 -4.82
CA ARG A 83 -5.24 17.14 -6.02
C ARG A 83 -3.75 16.85 -6.04
N GLN A 84 -2.99 17.38 -5.08
CA GLN A 84 -1.54 17.17 -5.02
C GLN A 84 -1.19 15.90 -4.24
N ILE A 85 -0.08 15.28 -4.61
CA ILE A 85 0.53 14.15 -3.88
C ILE A 85 1.86 14.66 -3.35
N ASP A 86 1.96 14.85 -2.04
CA ASP A 86 3.16 15.41 -1.43
C ASP A 86 4.26 14.35 -1.28
N ALA A 87 3.89 13.09 -1.09
CA ALA A 87 4.82 11.96 -1.16
C ALA A 87 4.11 10.63 -1.42
N ILE A 88 4.87 9.67 -1.93
CA ILE A 88 4.50 8.25 -1.94
C ILE A 88 5.57 7.48 -1.15
N ILE A 89 5.14 6.54 -0.33
CA ILE A 89 5.98 5.60 0.39
C ILE A 89 5.69 4.20 -0.16
N LEU A 90 6.71 3.47 -0.60
CA LEU A 90 6.57 2.08 -1.03
C LEU A 90 7.02 1.15 0.10
N THR A 91 6.15 0.22 0.48
CA THR A 91 6.41 -0.77 1.54
C THR A 91 7.42 -1.83 1.07
N HIS A 92 7.27 -2.28 -0.18
CA HIS A 92 8.11 -3.28 -0.83
C HIS A 92 7.96 -3.25 -2.37
N GLY A 93 8.74 -4.10 -3.06
CA GLY A 93 8.83 -4.12 -4.53
C GLY A 93 7.84 -5.01 -5.27
N HIS A 94 6.78 -5.55 -4.66
CA HIS A 94 5.84 -6.39 -5.42
C HIS A 94 4.95 -5.58 -6.36
N ALA A 95 4.44 -6.25 -7.38
CA ALA A 95 3.68 -5.64 -8.47
C ALA A 95 2.43 -4.87 -8.00
N ASP A 96 1.75 -5.37 -6.98
CA ASP A 96 0.61 -4.74 -6.35
C ASP A 96 0.94 -3.56 -5.43
N ALA A 97 2.23 -3.29 -5.20
CA ALA A 97 2.70 -2.09 -4.51
C ALA A 97 3.32 -1.05 -5.47
N ILE A 98 3.84 -1.45 -6.64
CA ILE A 98 4.64 -0.55 -7.49
C ILE A 98 4.10 -0.30 -8.91
N LEU A 99 3.19 -1.13 -9.44
CA LEU A 99 2.87 -1.07 -10.88
C LEU A 99 2.06 0.16 -11.30
N GLY A 100 1.59 0.99 -10.38
CA GLY A 100 0.93 2.26 -10.66
C GLY A 100 1.89 3.45 -10.78
N LEU A 101 3.20 3.26 -10.58
CA LEU A 101 4.19 4.35 -10.63
C LEU A 101 4.18 5.11 -11.96
N ASP A 102 3.94 4.44 -13.09
CA ASP A 102 3.88 5.11 -14.39
C ASP A 102 2.63 6.02 -14.52
N ASP A 103 1.53 5.70 -13.83
CA ASP A 103 0.30 6.51 -13.85
C ASP A 103 0.48 7.90 -13.21
N LEU A 104 1.54 8.09 -12.41
CA LEU A 104 1.90 9.38 -11.81
C LEU A 104 2.20 10.48 -12.84
N ARG A 105 2.36 10.11 -14.12
CA ARG A 105 2.40 11.05 -15.25
C ARG A 105 1.21 12.01 -15.25
N GLN A 106 0.04 11.58 -14.78
CA GLN A 106 -1.17 12.43 -14.70
C GLN A 106 -0.96 13.68 -13.82
N TRP A 107 0.00 13.65 -12.89
CA TRP A 107 0.33 14.77 -12.01
C TRP A 107 1.46 15.66 -12.54
N THR A 108 2.50 15.04 -13.13
CA THR A 108 3.75 15.75 -13.42
C THR A 108 3.89 16.20 -14.88
N LEU A 109 3.13 15.59 -15.80
CA LEU A 109 3.22 15.88 -17.22
C LEU A 109 2.85 17.33 -17.52
N GLY A 110 3.78 18.05 -18.14
CA GLY A 110 3.66 19.50 -18.39
C GLY A 110 3.55 20.35 -17.12
N GLY A 111 3.90 19.83 -15.95
CA GLY A 111 3.79 20.53 -14.67
C GLY A 111 2.35 20.91 -14.28
N ARG A 112 1.34 20.18 -14.79
CA ARG A 112 -0.08 20.54 -14.64
C ARG A 112 -0.57 20.55 -13.20
N VAL A 113 -0.07 19.64 -12.36
CA VAL A 113 -0.42 19.58 -10.93
C VAL A 113 0.80 19.87 -10.06
N GLN A 114 1.95 19.28 -10.40
CA GLN A 114 3.22 19.47 -9.70
C GLN A 114 4.40 19.17 -10.63
N SER A 115 5.60 19.64 -10.29
CA SER A 115 6.82 19.44 -11.09
C SER A 115 7.42 18.04 -10.91
N HIS A 116 7.30 17.46 -9.72
CA HIS A 116 7.74 16.10 -9.41
C HIS A 116 6.96 15.52 -8.23
N ILE A 117 7.10 14.21 -7.99
CA ILE A 117 6.57 13.51 -6.81
C ILE A 117 7.73 12.79 -6.09
N PRO A 118 7.98 13.07 -4.81
CA PRO A 118 8.90 12.29 -3.97
C PRO A 118 8.38 10.86 -3.74
N ILE A 119 9.24 9.87 -3.99
CA ILE A 119 8.98 8.44 -3.76
C ILE A 119 9.99 7.94 -2.73
N TYR A 120 9.50 7.57 -1.56
CA TYR A 120 10.29 7.00 -0.47
C TYR A 120 10.21 5.48 -0.53
N LEU A 121 11.36 4.81 -0.51
CA LEU A 121 11.45 3.35 -0.65
C LEU A 121 12.77 2.84 -0.09
N SER A 122 12.87 1.54 0.24
CA SER A 122 14.17 0.95 0.60
C SER A 122 15.06 0.78 -0.62
N SER A 123 16.37 0.61 -0.41
CA SER A 123 17.33 0.30 -1.48
C SER A 123 16.93 -0.96 -2.26
N GLU A 124 16.49 -2.01 -1.58
CA GLU A 124 16.05 -3.24 -2.25
C GLU A 124 14.79 -3.03 -3.09
N THR A 125 13.89 -2.15 -2.64
CA THR A 125 12.70 -1.79 -3.42
C THR A 125 13.09 -0.94 -4.63
N LEU A 126 14.05 -0.03 -4.48
CA LEU A 126 14.57 0.77 -5.58
C LEU A 126 15.20 -0.10 -6.66
N GLU A 127 15.96 -1.12 -6.29
CA GLU A 127 16.48 -2.10 -7.25
C GLU A 127 15.34 -2.74 -8.06
N VAL A 128 14.27 -3.21 -7.40
CA VAL A 128 13.13 -3.81 -8.12
C VAL A 128 12.44 -2.79 -9.03
N VAL A 129 12.26 -1.55 -8.57
CA VAL A 129 11.68 -0.47 -9.37
C VAL A 129 12.56 -0.15 -10.59
N GLU A 130 13.88 -0.11 -10.46
CA GLU A 130 14.79 0.14 -11.59
C GLU A 130 14.71 -0.98 -12.64
N HIS A 131 14.57 -2.23 -12.20
CA HIS A 131 14.41 -3.36 -13.13
C HIS A 131 13.04 -3.34 -13.84
N ALA A 132 11.97 -3.01 -13.11
CA ALA A 132 10.62 -2.96 -13.66
C ALA A 132 10.39 -1.72 -14.55
N PHE A 133 10.96 -0.58 -14.17
CA PHE A 133 10.74 0.73 -14.74
C PHE A 133 12.05 1.51 -14.95
N PRO A 134 12.97 1.00 -15.78
CA PRO A 134 14.31 1.60 -15.93
C PRO A 134 14.27 3.08 -16.33
N TYR A 135 13.28 3.48 -17.12
CA TYR A 135 13.10 4.86 -17.60
C TYR A 135 12.54 5.82 -16.54
N LEU A 136 11.93 5.31 -15.46
CA LEU A 136 11.47 6.14 -14.35
C LEU A 136 12.64 6.55 -13.44
N VAL A 137 13.60 5.64 -13.26
CA VAL A 137 14.80 5.87 -12.44
C VAL A 137 15.88 6.60 -13.24
N ASP A 138 16.13 6.17 -14.47
CA ASP A 138 17.13 6.75 -15.37
C ASP A 138 16.47 7.20 -16.68
N ARG A 139 16.30 8.52 -16.82
CA ARG A 139 15.67 9.12 -18.00
C ARG A 139 16.43 8.86 -19.30
N THR A 140 17.71 8.47 -19.25
CA THR A 140 18.46 8.10 -20.46
C THR A 140 18.00 6.76 -21.06
N LYS A 141 17.32 5.93 -20.25
CA LYS A 141 16.71 4.66 -20.68
C LYS A 141 15.31 4.83 -21.29
N ALA A 142 14.82 6.06 -21.37
CA ALA A 142 13.58 6.40 -22.05
C ALA A 142 13.67 6.12 -23.57
N THR A 143 12.63 5.54 -24.15
CA THR A 143 12.53 5.36 -25.60
C THR A 143 11.50 6.34 -26.19
N GLY A 144 11.89 7.06 -27.24
CA GLY A 144 11.02 8.04 -27.91
C GLY A 144 10.88 9.37 -27.16
N GLY A 145 9.92 10.20 -27.61
CA GLY A 145 9.59 11.50 -27.01
C GLY A 145 8.39 11.44 -26.07
N GLY A 146 8.07 10.26 -25.54
CA GLY A 146 6.92 10.08 -24.67
C GLY A 146 7.07 10.90 -23.39
N ASP A 147 5.95 11.41 -22.89
CA ASP A 147 5.92 12.01 -21.57
C ASP A 147 6.28 10.94 -20.52
N ILE A 148 7.06 11.29 -19.49
CA ILE A 148 7.49 10.37 -18.43
C ILE A 148 7.21 11.06 -17.10
N PRO A 149 6.72 10.36 -16.07
CA PRO A 149 6.54 10.99 -14.78
C PRO A 149 7.87 11.50 -14.23
N SER A 150 7.82 12.66 -13.57
CA SER A 150 8.99 13.22 -12.91
C SER A 150 8.97 12.77 -11.45
N LEU A 151 9.71 11.71 -11.15
CA LEU A 151 9.77 11.11 -9.82
C LEU A 151 11.12 11.41 -9.17
N GLN A 152 11.12 11.64 -7.86
CA GLN A 152 12.32 11.80 -7.06
C GLN A 152 12.41 10.63 -6.07
N PHE A 153 13.27 9.66 -6.34
CA PHE A 153 13.48 8.52 -5.43
C PHE A 153 14.36 8.92 -4.24
N ILE A 154 13.91 8.57 -3.03
CA ILE A 154 14.55 8.89 -1.77
C ILE A 154 14.63 7.60 -0.95
N GLU A 155 15.84 7.16 -0.64
CA GLU A 155 16.04 5.93 0.11
C GLU A 155 15.65 6.09 1.59
N ILE A 156 14.93 5.10 2.12
CA ILE A 156 14.56 5.00 3.52
C ILE A 156 15.66 4.25 4.27
N GLU A 157 16.23 4.90 5.29
CA GLU A 157 17.02 4.22 6.31
C GLU A 157 16.08 3.50 7.29
N LYS A 158 15.99 2.17 7.21
CA LYS A 158 14.99 1.35 7.93
C LYS A 158 15.02 1.50 9.46
N ASN A 159 16.15 1.93 10.02
CA ASN A 159 16.36 2.14 11.45
C ASN A 159 16.19 3.60 11.91
N LYS A 160 15.72 4.51 11.03
CA LYS A 160 15.53 5.91 11.36
C LYS A 160 14.12 6.39 10.99
N PRO A 161 13.46 7.17 11.86
CA PRO A 161 12.28 7.91 11.47
C PRO A 161 12.59 8.86 10.31
N LEU A 162 11.62 9.02 9.42
CA LEU A 162 11.67 9.97 8.31
C LEU A 162 10.56 11.02 8.50
N ASN A 163 10.91 12.29 8.30
CA ASN A 163 9.95 13.38 8.31
C ASN A 163 9.50 13.66 6.88
N ILE A 164 8.20 13.51 6.62
CA ILE A 164 7.58 13.82 5.33
C ILE A 164 6.58 14.95 5.59
N GLU A 165 6.91 16.13 5.08
CA GLU A 165 6.09 17.34 5.23
C GLU A 165 5.63 17.54 6.69
N GLY A 166 6.55 17.44 7.66
CA GLY A 166 6.24 17.68 9.07
C GLY A 166 5.63 16.49 9.83
N LEU A 167 5.15 15.44 9.15
CA LEU A 167 4.72 14.20 9.81
C LEU A 167 5.87 13.19 9.90
N GLU A 168 6.12 12.68 11.09
CA GLU A 168 7.09 11.61 11.31
C GLU A 168 6.48 10.24 10.96
N PHE A 169 7.19 9.51 10.10
CA PHE A 169 6.95 8.10 9.80
C PHE A 169 8.11 7.29 10.36
N ILE A 170 7.81 6.29 11.17
CA ILE A 170 8.76 5.35 11.75
C ILE A 170 8.63 4.04 10.98
N PRO A 171 9.67 3.60 10.24
CA PRO A 171 9.63 2.32 9.54
C PRO A 171 9.52 1.15 10.52
N LEU A 172 8.72 0.16 10.16
CA LEU A 172 8.47 -1.05 10.95
C LEU A 172 8.87 -2.27 10.11
N GLU A 173 10.04 -2.83 10.35
CA GLU A 173 10.49 -4.03 9.62
C GLU A 173 9.67 -5.26 10.03
N VAL A 174 9.05 -5.90 9.04
CA VAL A 174 8.25 -7.12 9.22
C VAL A 174 8.64 -8.16 8.19
N HIS A 175 8.31 -9.42 8.46
CA HIS A 175 8.55 -10.51 7.51
C HIS A 175 7.34 -10.68 6.59
N HIS A 176 7.59 -10.83 5.30
CA HIS A 176 6.61 -11.07 4.25
C HIS A 176 6.96 -12.38 3.50
N GLY A 177 7.05 -13.46 4.26
CA GLY A 177 7.47 -14.77 3.77
C GLY A 177 8.98 -14.90 3.62
N PHE A 178 9.43 -15.60 2.59
CA PHE A 178 10.82 -16.02 2.46
C PHE A 178 11.35 -15.76 1.05
N LYS A 179 12.63 -15.38 0.97
CA LYS A 179 13.42 -15.38 -0.27
C LYS A 179 13.75 -16.82 -0.68
N SER A 180 14.23 -17.01 -1.90
CA SER A 180 14.58 -18.32 -2.47
C SER A 180 15.58 -19.15 -1.63
N LYS A 181 16.35 -18.50 -0.75
CA LYS A 181 17.33 -19.14 0.14
C LYS A 181 16.79 -19.42 1.56
N GLY A 182 15.51 -19.19 1.81
CA GLY A 182 14.87 -19.39 3.12
C GLY A 182 15.03 -18.23 4.10
N GLU A 183 15.77 -17.17 3.74
CA GLU A 183 15.85 -15.93 4.51
C GLU A 183 14.51 -15.19 4.48
N PRO A 184 14.10 -14.49 5.55
CA PRO A 184 12.91 -13.65 5.52
C PRO A 184 12.96 -12.61 4.40
N LEU A 185 11.85 -12.48 3.66
CA LEU A 185 11.64 -11.30 2.83
C LEU A 185 11.18 -10.17 3.74
N ILE A 186 11.90 -9.05 3.74
CA ILE A 186 11.57 -7.90 4.59
C ILE A 186 10.60 -6.98 3.85
N ASN A 187 9.51 -6.63 4.51
CA ASN A 187 8.57 -5.59 4.12
C ASN A 187 8.58 -4.47 5.18
N LEU A 188 8.21 -3.25 4.79
CA LEU A 188 8.09 -2.11 5.70
C LEU A 188 6.63 -1.81 5.99
N GLY A 189 6.25 -1.91 7.26
CA GLY A 189 5.12 -1.14 7.81
C GLY A 189 5.59 0.26 8.25
N PHE A 190 4.66 1.09 8.70
CA PHE A 190 4.97 2.43 9.22
C PHE A 190 4.10 2.78 10.43
N ARG A 191 4.71 3.40 11.44
CA ARG A 191 4.00 4.13 12.49
C ARG A 191 4.07 5.62 12.21
N PHE A 192 2.95 6.32 12.32
CA PHE A 192 2.86 7.76 12.16
C PHE A 192 1.71 8.31 13.01
N GLY A 193 1.98 9.35 13.79
CA GLY A 193 1.06 9.80 14.84
C GLY A 193 0.59 8.64 15.72
N GLU A 194 -0.73 8.48 15.84
CA GLU A 194 -1.37 7.43 16.63
C GLU A 194 -1.70 6.15 15.83
N VAL A 195 -1.15 6.01 14.61
CA VAL A 195 -1.49 4.94 13.67
C VAL A 195 -0.27 4.05 13.44
N SER A 196 -0.49 2.74 13.41
CA SER A 196 0.46 1.77 12.82
C SER A 196 -0.19 1.08 11.64
N TYR A 197 0.49 1.07 10.50
CA TYR A 197 0.08 0.43 9.27
C TYR A 197 1.07 -0.68 8.90
N VAL A 198 0.59 -1.92 8.87
CA VAL A 198 1.39 -3.10 8.53
C VAL A 198 0.58 -3.97 7.56
N SER A 199 0.80 -3.76 6.26
CA SER A 199 0.30 -4.65 5.20
C SER A 199 1.29 -5.78 4.93
N ASP A 200 0.87 -6.80 4.18
CA ASP A 200 1.73 -7.84 3.61
C ASP A 200 2.73 -8.43 4.64
N VAL A 201 2.22 -9.15 5.65
CA VAL A 201 3.02 -9.63 6.78
C VAL A 201 2.68 -11.06 7.17
N SER A 202 3.69 -11.91 7.30
CA SER A 202 3.59 -13.25 7.91
C SER A 202 4.15 -13.33 9.32
N TYR A 203 4.95 -12.35 9.75
CA TYR A 203 5.48 -12.28 11.11
C TYR A 203 5.95 -10.88 11.49
N ILE A 204 5.58 -10.43 12.70
CA ILE A 204 6.06 -9.18 13.30
C ILE A 204 7.13 -9.52 14.37
N PRO A 205 8.40 -9.12 14.17
CA PRO A 205 9.45 -9.28 15.17
C PRO A 205 9.12 -8.60 16.51
N PRO A 206 9.59 -9.13 17.66
CA PRO A 206 9.32 -8.53 18.98
C PRO A 206 9.69 -7.05 19.10
N GLU A 207 10.81 -6.64 18.51
CA GLU A 207 11.30 -5.27 18.46
C GLU A 207 10.37 -4.36 17.65
N THR A 208 9.84 -4.83 16.53
CA THR A 208 8.85 -4.10 15.73
C THR A 208 7.50 -4.05 16.46
N ARG A 209 7.10 -5.15 17.10
CA ARG A 209 5.89 -5.21 17.93
C ARG A 209 5.92 -4.19 19.05
N ALA A 210 7.07 -4.02 19.71
CA ALA A 210 7.25 -3.03 20.77
C ALA A 210 7.01 -1.58 20.26
N GLN A 211 7.38 -1.29 19.02
CA GLN A 211 7.15 0.01 18.40
C GLN A 211 5.67 0.25 18.02
N ILE A 212 4.89 -0.80 17.81
CA ILE A 212 3.45 -0.73 17.50
C ILE A 212 2.60 -0.52 18.78
N LEU A 213 3.11 -0.92 19.94
CA LEU A 213 2.37 -0.77 21.21
C LEU A 213 2.00 0.69 21.47
N GLY A 214 0.77 0.89 21.97
CA GLY A 214 0.22 2.21 22.26
C GLY A 214 -0.40 2.93 21.06
N SER A 215 -0.43 2.32 19.86
CA SER A 215 -1.18 2.87 18.73
C SER A 215 -2.69 2.89 19.02
N GLN A 216 -3.38 3.96 18.63
CA GLN A 216 -4.84 4.04 18.70
C GLN A 216 -5.49 3.29 17.55
N VAL A 217 -4.87 3.34 16.36
CA VAL A 217 -5.33 2.63 15.17
C VAL A 217 -4.23 1.67 14.73
N PHE A 218 -4.56 0.39 14.60
CA PHE A 218 -3.67 -0.61 14.02
C PHE A 218 -4.28 -1.20 12.77
N ILE A 219 -3.69 -0.92 11.61
CA ILE A 219 -4.09 -1.50 10.32
C ILE A 219 -3.18 -2.69 10.04
N LEU A 220 -3.78 -3.89 9.92
CA LEU A 220 -3.04 -5.15 9.85
C LEU A 220 -3.47 -6.01 8.66
N ASP A 221 -2.51 -6.66 8.02
CA ASP A 221 -2.73 -7.69 7.02
C ASP A 221 -3.55 -8.88 7.55
N MET A 222 -4.48 -9.35 6.74
CA MET A 222 -5.24 -10.57 6.96
C MET A 222 -5.64 -11.12 5.60
N LEU A 223 -4.99 -12.19 5.12
CA LEU A 223 -5.18 -12.64 3.73
C LEU A 223 -6.42 -13.50 3.53
N LYS A 224 -6.54 -14.58 4.29
CA LYS A 224 -7.52 -15.65 4.08
C LYS A 224 -7.74 -16.44 5.38
N PRO A 225 -8.73 -17.36 5.43
CA PRO A 225 -9.01 -18.11 6.65
C PRO A 225 -7.81 -18.88 7.21
N GLU A 226 -7.05 -19.56 6.36
CA GLU A 226 -5.88 -20.34 6.75
C GLU A 226 -4.58 -19.53 6.68
N SER A 227 -3.56 -19.95 7.43
CA SER A 227 -2.21 -19.39 7.35
C SER A 227 -1.65 -19.41 5.93
N HIS A 228 -0.76 -18.47 5.64
CA HIS A 228 -0.06 -18.37 4.36
C HIS A 228 1.43 -18.10 4.61
N PRO A 229 2.36 -18.63 3.78
CA PRO A 229 3.79 -18.41 3.99
C PRO A 229 4.18 -16.93 4.10
N SER A 230 3.51 -16.06 3.32
CA SER A 230 3.82 -14.63 3.23
C SER A 230 2.82 -13.70 3.92
N HIS A 231 1.72 -14.22 4.45
CA HIS A 231 0.64 -13.40 5.03
C HIS A 231 0.01 -14.06 6.24
N TYR A 232 -0.49 -13.26 7.17
CA TYR A 232 -1.33 -13.74 8.24
C TYR A 232 -2.65 -14.30 7.71
N GLY A 233 -3.02 -15.47 8.22
CA GLY A 233 -4.40 -15.94 8.20
C GLY A 233 -5.25 -15.22 9.24
N VAL A 234 -6.57 -15.49 9.23
CA VAL A 234 -7.53 -14.85 10.17
C VAL A 234 -7.13 -15.06 11.63
N GLN A 235 -6.76 -16.28 12.03
CA GLN A 235 -6.42 -16.57 13.43
C GLN A 235 -5.16 -15.79 13.87
N GLU A 236 -4.13 -15.80 13.06
CA GLU A 236 -2.85 -15.11 13.34
C GLU A 236 -3.05 -13.60 13.45
N ALA A 237 -3.80 -13.00 12.52
CA ALA A 237 -4.11 -11.57 12.54
C ALA A 237 -4.93 -11.16 13.78
N LEU A 238 -5.93 -11.97 14.16
CA LEU A 238 -6.73 -11.73 15.37
C LEU A 238 -5.92 -11.88 16.66
N GLU A 239 -5.01 -12.85 16.72
CA GLU A 239 -4.10 -12.98 17.86
C GLU A 239 -3.16 -11.79 17.97
N GLU A 240 -2.57 -11.35 16.86
CA GLU A 240 -1.67 -10.20 16.84
C GLU A 240 -2.41 -8.91 17.23
N ALA A 241 -3.63 -8.71 16.74
CA ALA A 241 -4.51 -7.61 17.16
C ALA A 241 -4.76 -7.63 18.68
N ARG A 242 -5.02 -8.80 19.27
CA ARG A 242 -5.20 -8.96 20.74
C ARG A 242 -3.92 -8.75 21.53
N ARG A 243 -2.74 -9.00 20.93
CA ARG A 243 -1.45 -8.71 21.57
C ARG A 243 -1.20 -7.20 21.61
N ILE A 244 -1.43 -6.51 20.48
CA ILE A 244 -1.21 -5.06 20.36
C ILE A 244 -2.22 -4.26 21.18
N LYS A 245 -3.49 -4.68 21.21
CA LYS A 245 -4.58 -4.00 21.94
C LYS A 245 -4.69 -2.51 21.62
N ALA A 246 -4.61 -2.17 20.33
CA ALA A 246 -4.91 -0.82 19.86
C ALA A 246 -6.37 -0.44 20.18
N GLY A 247 -6.67 0.85 20.20
CA GLY A 247 -8.03 1.35 20.40
C GLY A 247 -9.01 0.80 19.35
N VAL A 248 -8.56 0.72 18.09
CA VAL A 248 -9.22 0.01 16.99
C VAL A 248 -8.19 -0.72 16.13
N THR A 249 -8.53 -1.94 15.72
CA THR A 249 -7.78 -2.67 14.68
C THR A 249 -8.63 -2.77 13.42
N LEU A 250 -8.06 -2.40 12.28
CA LEU A 250 -8.66 -2.54 10.96
C LEU A 250 -7.85 -3.57 10.17
N PHE A 251 -8.53 -4.41 9.38
CA PHE A 251 -7.86 -5.41 8.56
C PHE A 251 -7.84 -4.99 7.08
N THR A 252 -6.76 -5.34 6.39
CA THR A 252 -6.57 -5.11 4.95
C THR A 252 -5.94 -6.35 4.29
N GLY A 253 -5.89 -6.38 2.96
CA GLY A 253 -5.18 -7.42 2.22
C GLY A 253 -5.94 -8.75 2.09
N PHE A 254 -7.25 -8.80 2.34
CA PHE A 254 -8.00 -10.07 2.30
C PHE A 254 -8.57 -10.41 0.93
N CYS A 255 -8.48 -11.70 0.60
CA CYS A 255 -8.93 -12.26 -0.68
C CYS A 255 -10.44 -12.48 -0.71
N HIS A 256 -10.95 -12.90 -1.87
CA HIS A 256 -12.37 -13.18 -2.10
C HIS A 256 -12.95 -14.33 -1.24
N ARG A 257 -12.14 -15.04 -0.45
CA ARG A 257 -12.61 -16.09 0.48
C ARG A 257 -13.13 -15.53 1.80
N LEU A 258 -12.98 -14.22 2.00
CA LEU A 258 -13.49 -13.47 3.15
C LEU A 258 -14.43 -12.38 2.64
N ASP A 259 -15.61 -12.29 3.24
CA ASP A 259 -16.58 -11.20 3.02
C ASP A 259 -16.21 -9.99 3.90
N HIS A 260 -16.57 -8.77 3.49
CA HIS A 260 -16.38 -7.55 4.32
C HIS A 260 -17.38 -7.46 5.46
#